data_AF-A0A8B6C171-F1
#
_entry.id   AF-A0A8B6C171-F1
#
_cell.length_a   1.000
_cell.length_b   1.000
_cell.length_c   1.000
_cell.angle_alpha   90.00
_cell.angle_beta   90.00
_cell.angle_gamma   90.00
#
_symmetry.space_group_name_H-M   'P 1'
#
loop_
_entity.id
_entity.type
_entity.pdbx_description
1 polymer ?
#
loop_
_entity_poly.entity_id
_entity_poly.type
_entity_poly.pdbx_seq_one_letter_code
_entity_poly.pdbx_strand_id
1 'polypeptide(L)'
;MVNGVSVLEATHDRIISLTQQSTKTLQIEVANADIHYIRDLQKPVISGYLYKQKDSTFLRSWKRRYCVMRQDNCLYYYKHQGDVDPLGAIPMLNYTVSRHQDSSKEFCFKAEKYGAKTYYFSVENREDMARWVGAMNEASMTSKKRKESWMDVTSHNVGLPALEVRKPECSGSLMKCARATKTWQKRYCVLKDACIYYYKNMYSPRAQGMAHLHGYTLHDSSKKFSFTLKPPEPQMKPFTFAADNETDKNRWVEALSKSIQRWIKVD
;
A
#
# COMPACT_ATOMS: atom_id res chain seq x y z
N MET A 1 1.18 -14.38 -23.97
CA MET A 1 1.30 -14.74 -25.39
C MET A 1 1.05 -13.51 -26.24
N VAL A 2 1.67 -13.43 -27.41
CA VAL A 2 1.37 -12.44 -28.46
C VAL A 2 0.86 -13.21 -29.67
N ASN A 3 -0.40 -12.99 -30.07
CA ASN A 3 -1.06 -13.73 -31.15
C ASN A 3 -0.92 -15.27 -31.01
N GLY A 4 -1.11 -15.80 -29.80
CA GLY A 4 -0.99 -17.24 -29.50
C GLY A 4 0.43 -17.77 -29.30
N VAL A 5 1.47 -16.93 -29.39
CA VAL A 5 2.87 -17.33 -29.19
C VAL A 5 3.36 -16.99 -27.77
N SER A 6 3.96 -17.97 -27.07
CA SER A 6 4.57 -17.74 -25.75
C SER A 6 5.74 -16.76 -25.85
N VAL A 7 5.71 -15.71 -25.01
CA VAL A 7 6.75 -14.67 -24.98
C VAL A 7 7.98 -15.12 -24.19
N LEU A 8 7.84 -16.17 -23.38
CA LEU A 8 8.93 -16.73 -22.57
C LEU A 8 9.93 -17.56 -23.40
N GLU A 9 9.46 -18.08 -24.54
CA GLU A 9 10.23 -18.99 -25.41
C GLU A 9 10.60 -18.32 -26.74
N ALA A 10 10.11 -17.11 -26.99
CA ALA A 10 10.35 -16.37 -28.23
C ALA A 10 11.54 -15.42 -28.10
N THR A 11 12.36 -15.33 -29.16
CA THR A 11 13.44 -14.33 -29.22
C THR A 11 12.87 -12.92 -29.39
N HIS A 12 13.65 -11.92 -28.98
CA HIS A 12 13.26 -10.51 -29.05
C HIS A 12 12.86 -10.07 -30.46
N ASP A 13 13.63 -10.47 -31.48
CA ASP A 13 13.34 -10.16 -32.88
C ASP A 13 12.03 -10.81 -33.36
N ARG A 14 11.74 -12.02 -32.90
CA ARG A 14 10.49 -12.71 -33.20
C ARG A 14 9.29 -11.97 -32.62
N ILE A 15 9.41 -11.47 -31.39
CA ILE A 15 8.36 -10.68 -30.74
C ILE A 15 8.11 -9.37 -31.50
N ILE A 16 9.16 -8.68 -31.94
CA ILE A 16 9.05 -7.44 -32.73
C ILE A 16 8.37 -7.68 -34.07
N SER A 17 8.71 -8.77 -34.77
CA SER A 17 8.06 -9.10 -36.05
C SER A 17 6.56 -9.35 -35.90
N LEU A 18 6.14 -9.99 -34.80
CA LEU A 18 4.74 -10.27 -34.49
C LEU A 18 3.95 -9.00 -34.12
N THR A 19 4.60 -8.01 -33.52
CA THR A 19 3.96 -6.73 -33.20
C THR A 19 3.83 -5.79 -34.41
N GLN A 20 4.71 -5.93 -35.39
CA GLN A 20 4.74 -5.11 -36.60
C GLN A 20 3.89 -5.66 -37.76
N GLN A 21 3.62 -6.97 -37.80
CA GLN A 21 2.80 -7.59 -38.85
C GLN A 21 1.28 -7.40 -38.67
N SER A 22 0.82 -7.05 -37.46
CA SER A 22 -0.61 -6.89 -37.16
C SER A 22 -1.07 -5.46 -37.45
N THR A 23 -1.75 -5.24 -38.57
CA THR A 23 -2.29 -3.91 -38.93
C THR A 23 -3.62 -3.57 -38.28
N LYS A 24 -4.26 -4.43 -37.46
CA LYS A 24 -5.56 -4.04 -36.87
C LYS A 24 -5.85 -4.36 -35.41
N THR A 25 -5.24 -5.32 -34.72
CA THR A 25 -5.35 -5.39 -33.25
C THR A 25 -4.29 -6.34 -32.71
N LEU A 26 -3.59 -5.95 -31.64
CA LEU A 26 -2.67 -6.83 -30.92
C LEU A 26 -3.45 -7.59 -29.84
N GLN A 27 -3.56 -8.92 -29.97
CA GLN A 27 -4.11 -9.76 -28.91
C GLN A 27 -2.97 -10.19 -27.99
N ILE A 28 -2.99 -9.64 -26.78
CA ILE A 28 -2.09 -10.00 -25.70
C ILE A 28 -2.89 -10.82 -24.71
N GLU A 29 -2.63 -12.12 -24.70
CA GLU A 29 -3.15 -12.99 -23.65
C GLU A 29 -2.11 -13.07 -22.55
N VAL A 30 -2.40 -12.45 -21.40
CA VAL A 30 -1.61 -12.69 -20.21
C VAL A 30 -1.99 -14.08 -19.74
N ALA A 31 -1.03 -15.00 -19.64
CA ALA A 31 -1.30 -16.24 -18.92
C ALA A 31 -1.79 -15.81 -17.53
N ASN A 32 -2.90 -16.37 -17.06
CA ASN A 32 -3.22 -16.40 -15.63
C ASN A 32 -2.11 -17.24 -14.97
N ALA A 33 -0.89 -16.72 -14.94
CA ALA A 33 0.09 -17.13 -13.96
C ALA A 33 -0.51 -16.60 -12.67
N ASP A 34 -1.00 -17.50 -11.83
CA ASP A 34 -1.44 -17.21 -10.49
C ASP A 34 -0.45 -16.26 -9.82
N ILE A 35 -0.77 -14.97 -9.86
CA ILE A 35 0.05 -13.88 -9.31
C ILE A 35 0.28 -14.10 -7.79
N HIS A 36 -0.52 -14.97 -7.20
CA HIS A 36 -0.45 -15.42 -5.81
C HIS A 36 0.79 -16.26 -5.49
N TYR A 37 1.33 -17.07 -6.42
CA TYR A 37 2.44 -17.99 -6.11
C TYR A 37 3.77 -17.25 -5.88
N ILE A 38 3.92 -16.04 -6.43
CA ILE A 38 5.19 -15.27 -6.35
C ILE A 38 5.35 -14.61 -4.96
N ARG A 39 4.27 -14.38 -4.21
CA ARG A 39 4.32 -13.75 -2.88
C ARG A 39 4.75 -14.70 -1.76
N ASP A 40 4.66 -16.01 -1.96
CA ASP A 40 4.96 -17.04 -0.95
C ASP A 40 6.40 -17.60 -0.99
N LEU A 41 7.28 -17.02 -1.81
CA LEU A 41 8.68 -17.48 -1.92
C LEU A 41 9.60 -16.93 -0.82
N GLN A 42 9.21 -15.89 -0.09
CA GLN A 42 10.03 -15.37 1.01
C GLN A 42 9.85 -16.19 2.27
N LYS A 43 10.97 -16.68 2.82
CA LYS A 43 11.01 -17.37 4.11
C LYS A 43 10.36 -16.48 5.18
N PRO A 44 9.34 -16.95 5.91
CA PRO A 44 8.68 -16.17 6.94
C PRO A 44 9.61 -15.89 8.12
N VAL A 45 9.37 -14.80 8.84
CA VAL A 45 10.10 -14.45 10.07
C VAL A 45 9.83 -15.51 11.14
N ILE A 46 8.56 -15.87 11.31
CA ILE A 46 8.11 -16.97 12.16
C ILE A 46 6.77 -17.50 11.62
N SER A 47 6.57 -18.81 11.71
CA SER A 47 5.32 -19.45 11.35
C SER A 47 4.99 -20.60 12.30
N GLY A 48 3.71 -20.85 12.53
CA GLY A 48 3.27 -21.90 13.44
C GLY A 48 1.82 -21.74 13.86
N TYR A 49 1.29 -22.75 14.56
CA TYR A 49 -0.08 -22.71 15.04
C TYR A 49 -0.21 -21.82 16.27
N LEU A 50 -1.16 -20.89 16.23
CA LEU A 50 -1.60 -20.08 17.36
C LEU A 50 -3.08 -20.36 17.66
N TYR A 51 -3.47 -20.28 18.92
CA TYR A 51 -4.88 -20.15 19.29
C TYR A 51 -5.25 -18.68 19.24
N LYS A 52 -6.08 -18.29 18.26
CA LYS A 52 -6.60 -16.93 18.12
C LYS A 52 -8.01 -16.85 18.70
N GLN A 53 -8.26 -15.87 19.55
CA GLN A 53 -9.61 -15.64 20.09
C GLN A 53 -10.53 -15.07 19.00
N LYS A 54 -11.76 -15.60 18.94
CA LYS A 54 -12.83 -15.08 18.08
C LYS A 54 -13.29 -13.71 18.58
N ASP A 55 -13.73 -12.92 17.62
CA ASP A 55 -14.43 -11.67 17.88
C ASP A 55 -15.89 -12.00 18.19
N SER A 56 -16.22 -12.09 19.47
CA SER A 56 -17.60 -12.25 19.92
C SER A 56 -17.75 -11.61 21.29
N THR A 57 -18.72 -10.70 21.39
CA THR A 57 -19.13 -10.03 22.63
C THR A 57 -19.80 -11.00 23.62
N PHE A 58 -20.31 -12.14 23.13
CA PHE A 58 -21.10 -13.07 23.94
C PHE A 58 -20.40 -14.41 24.21
N LEU A 59 -19.52 -14.89 23.33
CA LEU A 59 -18.82 -16.18 23.49
C LEU A 59 -17.34 -16.07 23.09
N ARG A 60 -16.49 -15.86 24.09
CA ARG A 60 -15.03 -15.92 23.93
C ARG A 60 -14.62 -17.36 23.62
N SER A 61 -14.28 -17.63 22.37
CA SER A 61 -13.84 -18.96 21.92
C SER A 61 -12.52 -18.88 21.18
N TRP A 62 -11.64 -19.84 21.46
CA TRP A 62 -10.32 -19.94 20.86
C TRP A 62 -10.35 -20.83 19.63
N LYS A 63 -9.70 -20.40 18.55
CA LYS A 63 -9.56 -21.17 17.32
C LYS A 63 -8.10 -21.34 16.95
N ARG A 64 -7.68 -22.58 16.75
CA ARG A 64 -6.35 -22.90 16.23
C ARG A 64 -6.25 -22.42 14.78
N ARG A 65 -5.20 -21.65 14.49
CA ARG A 65 -4.94 -21.05 13.17
C ARG A 65 -3.46 -21.19 12.87
N TYR A 66 -3.12 -21.53 11.63
CA TYR A 66 -1.74 -21.48 11.19
C TYR A 66 -1.41 -20.01 10.90
N CYS A 67 -0.47 -19.44 11.65
CA CYS A 67 -0.11 -18.04 11.56
C CYS A 67 1.27 -17.90 10.94
N VAL A 68 1.46 -16.85 10.14
CA VAL A 68 2.72 -16.57 9.43
C VAL A 68 3.01 -15.08 9.56
N MET A 69 4.11 -14.74 10.25
CA MET A 69 4.68 -13.39 10.21
C MET A 69 5.58 -13.29 8.98
N ARG A 70 5.20 -12.43 8.04
CA ARG A 70 5.97 -12.21 6.81
C ARG A 70 6.93 -11.01 6.95
N GLN A 71 7.86 -10.88 6.00
CA GLN A 71 8.88 -9.81 6.00
C GLN A 71 8.30 -8.42 5.67
N ASP A 72 7.07 -8.39 5.17
CA ASP A 72 6.23 -7.20 5.03
C ASP A 72 5.76 -6.63 6.39
N ASN A 73 6.11 -7.26 7.51
CA ASN A 73 5.66 -6.94 8.87
C ASN A 73 4.14 -7.07 9.06
N CYS A 74 3.53 -8.00 8.34
CA CYS A 74 2.12 -8.35 8.47
C CYS A 74 1.96 -9.79 8.94
N LEU A 75 1.05 -9.99 9.91
CA LEU A 75 0.69 -11.31 10.40
C LEU A 75 -0.50 -11.84 9.60
N TYR A 76 -0.29 -12.92 8.86
CA TYR A 76 -1.35 -13.65 8.16
C TYR A 76 -1.79 -14.86 8.97
N TYR A 77 -3.07 -15.21 8.90
CA TYR A 77 -3.57 -16.42 9.54
C TYR A 77 -4.51 -17.22 8.62
N TYR A 78 -4.32 -18.53 8.66
CA TYR A 78 -4.97 -19.52 7.79
C TYR A 78 -5.76 -20.52 8.62
N LYS A 79 -6.67 -21.25 7.99
CA LYS A 79 -7.40 -22.32 8.68
C LYS A 79 -6.42 -23.45 9.00
N HIS A 80 -5.61 -23.85 8.02
CA HIS A 80 -4.61 -24.91 8.12
C HIS A 80 -3.27 -24.50 7.46
N GLN A 81 -2.23 -25.27 7.72
CA GLN A 81 -0.93 -25.11 7.05
C GLN A 81 -1.07 -25.61 5.61
N GLY A 82 -0.64 -24.81 4.64
CA GLY A 82 -0.75 -25.11 3.20
C GLY A 82 -1.97 -24.52 2.51
N ASP A 83 -2.90 -23.89 3.25
CA ASP A 83 -3.97 -23.10 2.63
C ASP A 83 -3.35 -21.90 1.88
N VAL A 84 -3.80 -21.66 0.65
CA VAL A 84 -3.32 -20.56 -0.19
C VAL A 84 -3.90 -19.22 0.26
N ASP A 85 -5.20 -19.21 0.60
CA ASP A 85 -5.90 -17.97 0.95
C ASP A 85 -5.92 -17.73 2.46
N PRO A 86 -5.43 -16.57 2.95
CA PRO A 86 -5.51 -16.23 4.35
C PRO A 86 -6.95 -15.90 4.76
N LEU A 87 -7.32 -16.32 5.97
CA LEU A 87 -8.57 -15.89 6.61
C LEU A 87 -8.54 -14.42 7.06
N GLY A 88 -7.35 -13.82 7.08
CA GLY A 88 -7.14 -12.40 7.35
C GLY A 88 -5.68 -12.07 7.57
N ALA A 89 -5.42 -10.77 7.64
CA ALA A 89 -4.11 -10.18 7.79
C ALA A 89 -4.13 -9.07 8.86
N ILE A 90 -3.04 -8.92 9.60
CA ILE A 90 -2.89 -7.93 10.67
C ILE A 90 -1.57 -7.18 10.43
N PRO A 91 -1.62 -5.98 9.81
CA PRO A 91 -0.44 -5.14 9.66
C PRO A 91 0.06 -4.68 11.03
N MET A 92 1.31 -4.99 11.38
CA MET A 92 1.83 -4.74 12.73
C MET A 92 2.09 -3.26 13.03
N LEU A 93 1.99 -2.37 12.04
CA LEU A 93 2.22 -0.94 12.21
C LEU A 93 1.37 -0.35 13.36
N ASN A 94 2.06 0.19 14.35
CA ASN A 94 1.50 0.82 15.57
C ASN A 94 0.80 -0.11 16.54
N TYR A 95 0.88 -1.43 16.34
CA TYR A 95 0.48 -2.39 17.37
C TYR A 95 1.55 -2.53 18.44
N THR A 96 1.14 -2.67 19.69
CA THR A 96 1.98 -3.08 20.80
C THR A 96 1.58 -4.50 21.18
N VAL A 97 2.56 -5.40 21.26
CA VAL A 97 2.31 -6.80 21.64
C VAL A 97 2.81 -7.05 23.05
N SER A 98 1.91 -7.49 23.92
CA SER A 98 2.17 -7.67 25.34
C SER A 98 1.55 -8.96 25.88
N ARG A 99 2.08 -9.46 27.00
CA ARG A 99 1.51 -10.62 27.67
C ARG A 99 0.09 -10.30 28.15
N HIS A 100 -0.77 -11.30 28.12
CA HIS A 100 -2.14 -11.22 28.59
C HIS A 100 -2.44 -12.41 29.50
N GLN A 101 -3.25 -12.21 30.52
CA GLN A 101 -3.77 -13.29 31.35
C GLN A 101 -5.20 -13.55 30.91
N ASP A 102 -5.54 -14.81 30.66
CA ASP A 102 -6.90 -15.27 30.35
C ASP A 102 -7.24 -16.43 31.29
N SER A 103 -8.49 -16.55 31.70
CA SER A 103 -8.93 -17.60 32.63
C SER A 103 -9.02 -18.98 31.97
N SER A 104 -9.10 -19.04 30.64
CA SER A 104 -9.33 -20.28 29.88
C SER A 104 -8.10 -20.80 29.14
N LYS A 105 -7.04 -19.99 29.04
CA LYS A 105 -5.82 -20.32 28.29
C LYS A 105 -4.57 -19.75 28.95
N GLU A 106 -3.52 -20.56 28.95
CA GLU A 106 -2.19 -20.15 29.37
C GLU A 106 -1.38 -19.55 28.21
N PHE A 107 -0.25 -18.93 28.57
CA PHE A 107 0.70 -18.32 27.62
C PHE A 107 0.03 -17.35 26.63
N CYS A 108 -0.94 -16.59 27.13
CA CYS A 108 -1.69 -15.64 26.34
C CYS A 108 -0.91 -14.34 26.10
N PHE A 109 -1.15 -13.72 24.95
CA PHE A 109 -0.66 -12.40 24.61
C PHE A 109 -1.68 -11.67 23.74
N LYS A 110 -1.58 -10.34 23.71
CA LYS A 110 -2.46 -9.48 22.92
C LYS A 110 -1.67 -8.54 22.04
N ALA A 111 -2.22 -8.21 20.88
CA ALA A 111 -1.77 -7.12 20.04
C ALA A 111 -2.84 -6.03 20.07
N GLU A 112 -2.50 -4.86 20.59
CA GLU A 112 -3.42 -3.72 20.71
C GLU A 112 -2.87 -2.44 20.08
N LYS A 113 -3.78 -1.60 19.59
CA LYS A 113 -3.51 -0.28 19.02
C LYS A 113 -4.70 0.62 19.32
N TYR A 114 -4.42 1.86 19.73
CA TYR A 114 -5.48 2.83 20.03
C TYR A 114 -6.41 3.03 18.83
N GLY A 115 -7.72 2.99 19.07
CA GLY A 115 -8.75 3.16 18.04
C GLY A 115 -8.84 2.00 17.03
N ALA A 116 -8.15 0.89 17.27
CA ALA A 116 -8.19 -0.29 16.42
C ALA A 116 -8.57 -1.54 17.23
N LYS A 117 -8.86 -2.62 16.51
CA LYS A 117 -9.19 -3.91 17.10
C LYS A 117 -7.99 -4.48 17.87
N THR A 118 -8.24 -4.94 19.10
CA THR A 118 -7.31 -5.76 19.88
C THR A 118 -7.45 -7.23 19.50
N TYR A 119 -6.32 -7.90 19.28
CA TYR A 119 -6.26 -9.32 18.98
C TYR A 119 -5.67 -10.09 20.16
N TYR A 120 -6.23 -11.25 20.46
CA TYR A 120 -5.77 -12.13 21.53
C TYR A 120 -5.31 -13.47 20.97
N PHE A 121 -4.17 -13.93 21.46
CA PHE A 121 -3.49 -15.15 21.04
C PHE A 121 -3.03 -15.96 22.24
N SER A 122 -2.87 -17.26 22.06
CA SER A 122 -2.29 -18.21 23.02
C SER A 122 -1.47 -19.25 22.26
N VAL A 123 -0.43 -19.76 22.92
CA VAL A 123 0.49 -20.80 22.44
C VAL A 123 0.59 -21.93 23.47
N GLU A 124 1.33 -22.98 23.13
CA GLU A 124 1.46 -24.17 23.97
C GLU A 124 2.51 -24.03 25.08
N ASN A 125 3.50 -23.13 24.91
CA ASN A 125 4.56 -22.95 25.91
C ASN A 125 5.09 -21.50 25.97
N ARG A 126 5.83 -21.19 27.02
CA ARG A 126 6.39 -19.86 27.30
C ARG A 126 7.43 -19.42 26.27
N GLU A 127 8.20 -20.34 25.71
CA GLU A 127 9.25 -20.04 24.73
C GLU A 127 8.63 -19.56 23.42
N ASP A 128 7.61 -20.26 22.92
CA ASP A 128 6.81 -19.84 21.76
C ASP A 128 6.20 -18.47 21.96
N MET A 129 5.67 -18.21 23.17
CA MET A 129 5.06 -16.93 23.47
C MET A 129 6.12 -15.82 23.37
N ALA A 130 7.31 -16.06 23.93
CA ALA A 130 8.42 -15.11 23.85
C ALA A 130 8.85 -14.86 22.40
N ARG A 131 8.97 -15.92 21.58
CA ARG A 131 9.33 -15.82 20.15
C ARG A 131 8.30 -15.01 19.35
N TRP A 132 7.01 -15.33 19.51
CA TRP A 132 5.93 -14.62 18.81
C TRP A 132 5.80 -13.16 19.26
N VAL A 133 5.83 -12.89 20.57
CA VAL A 133 5.78 -11.52 21.10
C VAL A 133 6.98 -10.70 20.62
N GLY A 134 8.18 -11.29 20.60
CA GLY A 134 9.39 -10.67 20.09
C GLY A 134 9.26 -10.31 18.61
N ALA A 135 8.98 -11.30 17.75
CA ALA A 135 8.85 -11.11 16.31
C ALA A 135 7.75 -10.09 15.94
N MET A 136 6.60 -10.11 16.62
CA MET A 136 5.52 -9.15 16.36
C MET A 136 5.87 -7.72 16.79
N ASN A 137 6.57 -7.54 17.92
CA ASN A 137 7.04 -6.23 18.33
C ASN A 137 8.15 -5.69 17.41
N GLU A 138 9.08 -6.55 16.98
CA GLU A 138 10.11 -6.19 16.02
C GLU A 138 9.50 -5.76 14.67
N ALA A 139 8.50 -6.51 14.18
CA ALA A 139 7.73 -6.14 12.99
C ALA A 139 7.05 -4.77 13.16
N SER A 140 6.42 -4.50 14.32
CA SER A 140 5.81 -3.19 14.62
C SER A 140 6.84 -2.06 14.61
N MET A 141 7.99 -2.24 15.28
CA MET A 141 9.07 -1.25 15.33
C MET A 141 9.67 -0.99 13.94
N THR A 142 9.93 -2.04 13.18
CA THR A 142 10.46 -1.93 11.82
C THR A 142 9.48 -1.21 10.90
N SER A 143 8.18 -1.45 11.03
CA SER A 143 7.16 -0.72 10.28
C SER A 143 7.10 0.76 10.65
N LYS A 144 7.26 1.09 11.95
CA LYS A 144 7.34 2.48 12.41
C LYS A 144 8.57 3.18 11.81
N LYS A 145 9.76 2.57 11.92
CA LYS A 145 11.00 3.13 11.37
C LYS A 145 10.94 3.32 9.85
N ARG A 146 10.37 2.35 9.11
CA ARG A 146 10.13 2.47 7.66
C ARG A 146 9.24 3.67 7.35
N LYS A 147 8.16 3.86 8.11
CA LYS A 147 7.24 4.99 7.94
C LYS A 147 7.90 6.34 8.28
N GLU A 148 8.66 6.42 9.36
CA GLU A 148 9.39 7.63 9.79
C GLU A 148 10.44 8.03 8.75
N SER A 149 11.31 7.10 8.34
CA SER A 149 12.33 7.38 7.32
C SER A 149 11.71 7.84 6.01
N TRP A 150 10.58 7.25 5.59
CA TRP A 150 9.84 7.72 4.42
C TRP A 150 9.24 9.13 4.62
N MET A 151 8.69 9.43 5.80
CA MET A 151 8.19 10.78 6.12
C MET A 151 9.32 11.82 6.10
N ASP A 152 10.53 11.46 6.56
CA ASP A 152 11.70 12.34 6.53
C ASP A 152 12.17 12.64 5.10
N VAL A 153 12.31 11.59 4.26
CA VAL A 153 12.69 11.74 2.84
C VAL A 153 11.67 12.57 2.08
N THR A 154 10.38 12.30 2.30
CA THR A 154 9.33 13.04 1.59
C THR A 154 9.23 14.48 2.07
N SER A 155 9.51 14.77 3.34
CA SER A 155 9.60 16.13 3.87
C SER A 155 10.80 16.89 3.34
N HIS A 156 11.95 16.23 3.15
CA HIS A 156 13.13 16.86 2.55
C HIS A 156 12.85 17.41 1.14
N ASN A 157 12.10 16.66 0.32
CA ASN A 157 11.75 17.08 -1.05
C ASN A 157 10.97 18.40 -1.12
N VAL A 158 10.28 18.82 -0.04
CA VAL A 158 9.61 20.13 0.02
C VAL A 158 10.62 21.27 -0.12
N GLY A 159 11.85 21.09 0.35
CA GLY A 159 12.93 22.07 0.26
C GLY A 159 13.61 22.14 -1.11
N LEU A 160 13.34 21.19 -2.02
CA LEU A 160 13.97 21.13 -3.34
C LEU A 160 13.21 21.98 -4.37
N PRO A 161 13.90 22.59 -5.35
CA PRO A 161 13.29 23.14 -6.55
C PRO A 161 12.50 22.07 -7.32
N ALA A 162 11.43 22.47 -8.01
CA ALA A 162 10.52 21.53 -8.67
C ALA A 162 11.21 20.61 -9.70
N LEU A 163 12.24 21.12 -10.38
CA LEU A 163 12.99 20.38 -11.40
C LEU A 163 14.10 19.49 -10.82
N GLU A 164 14.44 19.64 -9.54
CA GLU A 164 15.48 18.86 -8.86
C GLU A 164 14.93 17.60 -8.16
N VAL A 165 13.59 17.46 -8.09
CA VAL A 165 12.97 16.24 -7.56
C VAL A 165 13.33 15.06 -8.48
N ARG A 166 14.17 14.15 -7.97
CA ARG A 166 14.73 13.06 -8.78
C ARG A 166 13.68 12.00 -9.15
N LYS A 167 13.66 11.60 -10.42
CA LYS A 167 12.80 10.54 -11.00
C LYS A 167 11.32 10.69 -10.58
N PRO A 168 10.67 11.83 -10.90
CA PRO A 168 9.25 11.99 -10.60
C PRO A 168 8.43 11.04 -11.46
N GLU A 169 7.33 10.54 -10.91
CA GLU A 169 6.40 9.64 -11.63
C GLU A 169 5.48 10.45 -12.55
N CYS A 170 5.19 11.70 -12.19
CA CYS A 170 4.51 12.66 -13.04
C CYS A 170 4.86 14.08 -12.61
N SER A 171 4.87 15.02 -13.55
CA SER A 171 5.00 16.46 -13.26
C SER A 171 4.31 17.30 -14.33
N GLY A 172 3.88 18.49 -13.94
CA GLY A 172 3.15 19.39 -14.83
C GLY A 172 2.25 20.37 -14.08
N SER A 173 1.59 21.24 -14.83
CA SER A 173 0.64 22.20 -14.25
C SER A 173 -0.69 21.53 -13.92
N LEU A 174 -1.24 21.84 -12.75
CA LEU A 174 -2.61 21.52 -12.36
C LEU A 174 -3.27 22.74 -11.72
N MET A 175 -4.57 22.89 -11.92
CA MET A 175 -5.39 23.77 -11.09
C MET A 175 -5.74 23.04 -9.81
N LYS A 176 -5.34 23.58 -8.66
CA LYS A 176 -5.69 23.04 -7.34
C LYS A 176 -6.82 23.84 -6.73
N CYS A 177 -7.88 23.18 -6.26
CA CYS A 177 -8.97 23.82 -5.54
C CYS A 177 -8.57 24.04 -4.07
N ALA A 178 -8.68 25.28 -3.58
CA ALA A 178 -8.58 25.62 -2.17
C ALA A 178 -9.92 25.32 -1.49
N ARG A 179 -9.94 24.48 -0.45
CA ARG A 179 -11.21 24.04 0.16
C ARG A 179 -11.97 25.18 0.85
N ALA A 180 -11.25 26.07 1.55
CA ALA A 180 -11.85 27.15 2.33
C ALA A 180 -12.57 28.17 1.45
N THR A 181 -11.96 28.52 0.32
CA THR A 181 -12.43 29.60 -0.56
C THR A 181 -13.08 29.09 -1.84
N LYS A 182 -12.98 27.77 -2.11
CA LYS A 182 -13.32 27.13 -3.40
C LYS A 182 -12.65 27.76 -4.61
N THR A 183 -11.58 28.53 -4.39
CA THR A 183 -10.81 29.17 -5.46
C THR A 183 -9.86 28.16 -6.10
N TRP A 184 -9.67 28.29 -7.40
CA TRP A 184 -8.75 27.45 -8.16
C TRP A 184 -7.47 28.22 -8.42
N GLN A 185 -6.33 27.60 -8.11
CA GLN A 185 -5.03 28.22 -8.33
C GLN A 185 -4.14 27.28 -9.13
N LYS A 186 -3.50 27.82 -10.18
CA LYS A 186 -2.51 27.07 -10.94
C LYS A 186 -1.31 26.77 -10.05
N ARG A 187 -0.85 25.53 -10.09
CA ARG A 187 0.34 25.03 -9.40
C ARG A 187 1.12 24.16 -10.34
N TYR A 188 2.44 24.24 -10.25
CA TYR A 188 3.28 23.21 -10.83
C TYR A 188 3.36 22.07 -9.82
N CYS A 189 2.90 20.89 -10.20
CA CYS A 189 2.82 19.73 -9.35
C CYS A 189 3.89 18.71 -9.75
N VAL A 190 4.46 18.04 -8.75
CA VAL A 190 5.37 16.91 -8.93
C VAL A 190 4.87 15.76 -8.08
N LEU A 191 4.64 14.60 -8.70
CA LEU A 191 4.26 13.36 -8.04
C LEU A 191 5.48 12.47 -7.89
N LYS A 192 5.72 12.02 -6.66
CA LYS A 192 6.77 11.06 -6.34
C LYS A 192 6.40 10.29 -5.08
N ASP A 193 6.47 8.96 -5.15
CA ASP A 193 6.32 8.06 -3.99
C ASP A 193 5.01 8.31 -3.23
N ALA A 194 3.90 8.40 -3.98
CA ALA A 194 2.56 8.74 -3.51
C ALA A 194 2.49 10.03 -2.66
N CYS A 195 3.43 10.95 -2.91
CA CYS A 195 3.38 12.33 -2.46
C CYS A 195 3.24 13.27 -3.65
N ILE A 196 2.32 14.23 -3.55
CA ILE A 196 2.23 15.33 -4.50
C ILE A 196 2.76 16.61 -3.87
N TYR A 197 3.81 17.16 -4.48
CA TYR A 197 4.43 18.43 -4.13
C TYR A 197 3.87 19.51 -5.06
N TYR A 198 3.43 20.64 -4.52
CA TYR A 198 2.88 21.73 -5.34
C TYR A 198 3.63 23.03 -5.12
N TYR A 199 4.00 23.65 -6.23
CA TYR A 199 4.85 24.83 -6.33
C TYR A 199 4.06 26.00 -6.92
N LYS A 200 4.48 27.23 -6.64
CA LYS A 200 3.89 28.42 -7.28
C LYS A 200 4.03 28.33 -8.80
N ASN A 201 5.19 27.87 -9.27
CA ASN A 201 5.53 27.61 -10.67
C ASN A 201 6.75 26.66 -10.73
N MET A 202 7.18 26.28 -11.94
CA MET A 202 8.31 25.34 -12.12
C MET A 202 9.68 25.87 -11.67
N TYR A 203 9.84 27.19 -11.55
CA TYR A 203 11.08 27.84 -11.11
C TYR A 203 11.12 28.10 -9.61
N SER A 204 10.09 27.67 -8.86
CA SER A 204 10.03 27.90 -7.42
C SER A 204 11.12 27.08 -6.73
N PRO A 205 11.92 27.69 -5.83
CA PRO A 205 13.07 27.04 -5.20
C PRO A 205 12.65 26.01 -4.12
N ARG A 206 11.37 26.00 -3.73
CA ARG A 206 10.80 25.08 -2.74
C ARG A 206 9.31 24.91 -3.01
N ALA A 207 8.73 23.80 -2.57
CA ALA A 207 7.31 23.57 -2.65
C ALA A 207 6.54 24.49 -1.69
N GLN A 208 5.33 24.90 -2.05
CA GLN A 208 4.41 25.58 -1.13
C GLN A 208 3.78 24.62 -0.13
N GLY A 209 3.82 23.32 -0.44
CA GLY A 209 3.36 22.27 0.43
C GLY A 209 3.35 20.94 -0.31
N MET A 210 2.99 19.90 0.44
CA MET A 210 2.81 18.57 -0.10
C MET A 210 1.58 17.89 0.49
N ALA A 211 1.15 16.83 -0.17
CA ALA A 211 0.14 15.92 0.35
C ALA A 211 0.60 14.47 0.22
N HIS A 212 0.52 13.72 1.32
CA HIS A 212 0.70 12.27 1.35
C HIS A 212 -0.60 11.60 0.91
N LEU A 213 -0.54 10.82 -0.16
CA LEU A 213 -1.71 10.23 -0.82
C LEU A 213 -1.83 8.72 -0.59
N HIS A 214 -1.09 8.17 0.38
CA HIS A 214 -1.17 6.76 0.74
C HIS A 214 -2.59 6.40 1.19
N GLY A 215 -3.19 5.39 0.56
CA GLY A 215 -4.57 4.97 0.83
C GLY A 215 -5.65 5.90 0.27
N TYR A 216 -5.30 7.00 -0.41
CA TYR A 216 -6.30 7.83 -1.07
C TYR A 216 -6.88 7.12 -2.30
N THR A 217 -8.16 7.38 -2.58
CA THR A 217 -8.85 6.88 -3.77
C THR A 217 -9.16 8.01 -4.74
N LEU A 218 -9.05 7.75 -6.04
CA LEU A 218 -9.36 8.70 -7.10
C LEU A 218 -10.83 8.61 -7.49
N HIS A 219 -11.47 9.76 -7.62
CA HIS A 219 -12.87 9.91 -8.03
C HIS A 219 -12.96 11.03 -9.07
N ASP A 220 -13.84 10.90 -10.05
CA ASP A 220 -14.19 12.03 -10.90
C ASP A 220 -14.84 13.16 -10.09
N SER A 221 -14.73 14.38 -10.61
CA SER A 221 -15.34 15.57 -10.01
C SER A 221 -16.18 16.32 -11.04
N SER A 222 -17.08 17.19 -10.56
CA SER A 222 -18.09 17.86 -11.39
C SER A 222 -17.52 18.90 -12.37
N LYS A 223 -16.27 19.36 -12.16
CA LYS A 223 -15.62 20.30 -13.07
C LYS A 223 -15.00 19.54 -14.26
N LYS A 224 -15.01 20.15 -15.44
CA LYS A 224 -14.33 19.61 -16.63
C LYS A 224 -12.86 19.31 -16.33
N PHE A 225 -12.40 18.14 -16.79
CA PHE A 225 -11.02 17.66 -16.64
C PHE A 225 -10.53 17.57 -15.18
N SER A 226 -11.44 17.40 -14.22
CA SER A 226 -11.12 17.40 -12.80
C SER A 226 -11.27 16.03 -12.13
N PHE A 227 -10.50 15.82 -11.07
CA PHE A 227 -10.49 14.62 -10.25
C PHE A 227 -10.29 14.97 -8.77
N THR A 228 -10.79 14.12 -7.89
CA THR A 228 -10.69 14.27 -6.44
C THR A 228 -10.03 13.04 -5.82
N LEU A 229 -9.01 13.29 -5.02
CA LEU A 229 -8.39 12.33 -4.12
C LEU A 229 -9.15 12.35 -2.80
N LYS A 230 -9.90 11.29 -2.52
CA LYS A 230 -10.62 11.10 -1.26
C LYS A 230 -9.76 10.31 -0.27
N PRO A 231 -9.64 10.77 0.99
CA PRO A 231 -8.83 10.10 1.98
C PRO A 231 -9.47 8.78 2.46
N PRO A 232 -8.67 7.85 3.02
CA PRO A 232 -9.17 6.65 3.67
C PRO A 232 -9.82 6.93 5.04
N GLU A 233 -9.44 8.03 5.70
CA GLU A 233 -9.89 8.39 7.04
C GLU A 233 -10.65 9.74 7.05
N PRO A 234 -11.80 9.88 7.76
CA PRO A 234 -12.63 11.09 7.75
C PRO A 234 -11.93 12.39 8.20
N GLN A 235 -10.94 12.28 9.09
CA GLN A 235 -10.16 13.40 9.60
C GLN A 235 -9.16 13.97 8.58
N MET A 236 -8.80 13.17 7.57
CA MET A 236 -7.85 13.58 6.54
C MET A 236 -8.54 14.46 5.50
N LYS A 237 -7.74 15.24 4.77
CA LYS A 237 -8.27 16.25 3.84
C LYS A 237 -8.36 15.67 2.43
N PRO A 238 -9.50 15.80 1.71
CA PRO A 238 -9.56 15.50 0.29
C PRO A 238 -8.86 16.59 -0.53
N PHE A 239 -8.34 16.22 -1.70
CA PHE A 239 -7.70 17.14 -2.63
C PHE A 239 -8.38 17.07 -3.99
N THR A 240 -8.77 18.22 -4.54
CA THR A 240 -9.39 18.30 -5.87
C THR A 240 -8.48 19.08 -6.81
N PHE A 241 -8.23 18.49 -7.97
CA PHE A 241 -7.39 19.05 -9.02
C PHE A 241 -8.12 19.05 -10.36
N ALA A 242 -7.72 19.93 -11.27
CA ALA A 242 -8.17 19.95 -12.65
C ALA A 242 -6.97 20.14 -13.58
N ALA A 243 -6.94 19.34 -14.65
CA ALA A 243 -5.95 19.46 -15.71
C ALA A 243 -6.43 20.43 -16.79
N ASP A 244 -5.52 20.82 -17.69
CA ASP A 244 -5.84 21.75 -18.78
C ASP A 244 -6.67 21.05 -19.89
N ASN A 245 -6.56 19.72 -20.02
CA ASN A 245 -7.28 18.90 -21.01
C ASN A 245 -7.47 17.45 -20.51
N GLU A 246 -8.24 16.64 -21.25
CA GLU A 246 -8.55 15.24 -20.91
C GLU A 246 -7.30 14.34 -20.93
N THR A 247 -6.39 14.55 -21.88
CA THR A 247 -5.14 13.77 -21.99
C THR A 247 -4.29 13.96 -20.74
N ASP A 248 -4.11 15.20 -20.29
CA ASP A 248 -3.38 15.51 -19.06
C ASP A 248 -4.10 14.97 -17.83
N LYS A 249 -5.44 15.06 -17.77
CA LYS A 249 -6.22 14.44 -16.68
C LYS A 249 -5.92 12.94 -16.61
N ASN A 250 -6.02 12.23 -17.74
CA ASN A 250 -5.81 10.79 -17.80
C ASN A 250 -4.38 10.40 -17.39
N ARG A 251 -3.38 11.13 -17.89
CA ARG A 251 -1.98 10.95 -17.49
C ARG A 251 -1.78 11.11 -15.99
N TRP A 252 -2.37 12.15 -15.39
CA TRP A 252 -2.27 12.39 -13.94
C TRP A 252 -3.00 11.32 -13.12
N VAL A 253 -4.21 10.94 -13.51
CA VAL A 253 -5.01 9.90 -12.84
C VAL A 253 -4.30 8.56 -12.89
N GLU A 254 -3.74 8.18 -14.05
CA GLU A 254 -2.98 6.94 -14.21
C GLU A 254 -1.72 6.94 -13.33
N ALA A 255 -0.92 8.01 -13.38
CA ALA A 255 0.29 8.11 -12.58
C ALA A 255 -0.01 8.09 -11.08
N LEU A 256 -1.03 8.82 -10.62
CA LEU A 256 -1.47 8.82 -9.23
C LEU A 256 -1.95 7.44 -8.79
N SER A 257 -2.79 6.79 -9.62
CA SER A 257 -3.28 5.43 -9.34
C SER A 257 -2.12 4.45 -9.20
N LYS A 258 -1.19 4.45 -10.15
CA LYS A 258 0.00 3.59 -10.13
C LYS A 258 0.91 3.87 -8.93
N SER A 259 1.16 5.15 -8.63
CA SER A 259 2.00 5.58 -7.50
C SER A 259 1.39 5.15 -6.17
N ILE A 260 0.09 5.38 -5.94
CA ILE A 260 -0.60 4.99 -4.71
C ILE A 260 -0.68 3.46 -4.58
N GLN A 261 -1.02 2.75 -5.67
CA GLN A 261 -1.10 1.29 -5.66
C GLN A 261 0.23 0.60 -5.40
N ARG A 262 1.37 1.19 -5.81
CA ARG A 262 2.69 0.64 -5.48
C ARG A 262 2.83 0.45 -3.99
N TRP A 263 2.36 1.38 -3.16
CA TRP A 263 2.43 1.28 -1.70
C TRP A 263 1.36 0.39 -1.06
N ILE A 264 0.33 0.02 -1.82
CA ILE A 264 -0.63 -1.04 -1.45
C ILE A 264 -0.10 -2.42 -1.87
N LYS A 265 0.85 -2.45 -2.81
CA LYS A 265 1.44 -3.66 -3.42
C LYS A 265 2.92 -3.86 -3.10
N VAL A 266 3.55 -2.99 -2.29
CA VAL A 266 4.81 -3.30 -1.61
C VAL A 266 4.42 -4.18 -0.42
N ASP A 267 4.06 -5.41 -0.77
CA ASP A 267 3.94 -6.63 0.02
C ASP A 267 4.36 -7.76 -0.94
#